data_AF-A0A847S227-F1
#
_entry.id   AF-A0A847S227-F1
#
_cell.length_a   1.000
_cell.length_b   1.000
_cell.length_c   1.000
_cell.angle_alpha   90.00
_cell.angle_beta   90.00
_cell.angle_gamma   90.00
#
_symmetry.space_group_name_H-M   'P 1'
#
loop_
_entity.id
_entity.type
_entity.pdbx_description
1 polymer ?
#
loop_
_entity_poly.entity_id
_entity_poly.type
_entity_poly.pdbx_seq_one_letter_code
_entity_poly.pdbx_strand_id
1 'polypeptide(L)'
;MRLKIKWALQQFDEHIDEYATAALNITKAIKRALESPLVDVLESIIPGDADTILKNKILQALETGIHALSIVQTCQQQATVEAKLLCFVTELKKTSPALQEAVLQKLQSILLRELDGNTKKQHLYDLFSQAKYSSVK
;
A
#
# COMPACT_ATOMS: atom_id res chain seq x y z
N MET A 1 -7.65 1.39 26.69
CA MET A 1 -7.23 1.04 25.31
C MET A 1 -6.33 2.10 24.66
N ARG A 2 -6.66 3.39 24.75
CA ARG A 2 -5.85 4.51 24.19
C ARG A 2 -4.36 4.53 24.61
N LEU A 3 -4.05 4.16 25.86
CA LEU A 3 -2.68 4.15 26.39
C LEU A 3 -1.74 3.14 25.70
N LYS A 4 -2.24 1.95 25.33
CA LYS A 4 -1.43 0.92 24.67
C LYS A 4 -1.08 1.29 23.23
N ILE A 5 -2.02 1.94 22.54
CA ILE A 5 -1.79 2.51 21.19
C ILE A 5 -0.74 3.63 21.28
N LYS A 6 -0.80 4.46 22.33
CA LYS A 6 0.19 5.53 22.56
C LYS A 6 1.63 5.01 22.69
N TRP A 7 1.84 3.90 23.39
CA TRP A 7 3.17 3.26 23.52
C TRP A 7 3.63 2.60 22.22
N ALA A 8 2.74 1.95 21.47
CA ALA A 8 3.05 1.44 20.14
C ALA A 8 3.43 2.56 19.14
N LEU A 9 2.81 3.73 19.29
CA LEU A 9 3.08 4.94 18.50
C LEU A 9 4.33 5.72 18.96
N GLN A 10 4.89 5.46 20.14
CA GLN A 10 6.15 6.10 20.57
C GLN A 10 7.37 5.58 19.80
N GLN A 11 7.24 4.44 19.13
CA GLN A 11 8.23 3.88 18.20
C GLN A 11 8.04 4.41 16.76
N PHE A 12 6.99 5.20 16.53
CA PHE A 12 6.73 5.89 15.27
C PHE A 12 7.58 7.16 15.28
N ASP A 13 8.79 7.07 14.72
CA ASP A 13 9.55 8.28 14.41
C ASP A 13 8.84 9.06 13.28
N GLU A 14 9.17 10.34 13.14
CA GLU A 14 8.59 11.22 12.11
C GLU A 14 8.83 10.68 10.70
N HIS A 15 9.98 10.01 10.49
CA HIS A 15 10.35 9.43 9.20
C HIS A 15 9.40 8.30 8.77
N ILE A 16 9.05 7.41 9.70
CA ILE A 16 8.06 6.35 9.46
C ILE A 16 6.66 6.92 9.28
N ASP A 17 6.31 8.03 9.94
CA ASP A 17 4.99 8.64 9.72
C ASP A 17 4.81 9.17 8.30
N GLU A 18 5.85 9.76 7.72
CA GLU A 18 5.84 10.21 6.33
C GLU A 18 5.61 9.04 5.36
N TYR A 19 6.38 7.96 5.50
CA TYR A 19 6.19 6.76 4.68
C TYR A 19 4.85 6.07 4.92
N ALA A 20 4.36 6.05 6.16
CA ALA A 20 3.07 5.46 6.50
C ALA A 20 1.93 6.28 5.88
N THR A 21 2.08 7.60 5.81
CA THR A 21 1.17 8.51 5.12
C THR A 21 1.17 8.27 3.63
N ALA A 22 2.36 8.18 3.00
CA ALA A 22 2.49 7.87 1.58
C ALA A 22 1.85 6.51 1.24
N ALA A 23 2.18 5.45 1.99
CA ALA A 23 1.61 4.13 1.82
C ALA A 23 0.07 4.12 1.98
N LEU A 24 -0.46 4.86 2.96
CA LEU A 24 -1.91 5.00 3.15
C LEU A 24 -2.59 5.71 1.97
N ASN A 25 -1.97 6.77 1.43
CA ASN A 25 -2.53 7.51 0.30
C ASN A 25 -2.57 6.65 -0.96
N ILE A 26 -1.53 5.85 -1.21
CA ILE A 26 -1.47 4.89 -2.31
C ILE A 26 -2.62 3.88 -2.19
N THR A 27 -2.82 3.26 -1.02
CA THR A 27 -3.89 2.27 -0.86
C THR A 27 -5.30 2.88 -0.91
N LYS A 28 -5.46 4.15 -0.49
CA LYS A 28 -6.71 4.90 -0.71
C LYS A 28 -6.99 5.14 -2.19
N ALA A 29 -5.98 5.47 -2.98
CA ALA A 29 -6.13 5.63 -4.43
C ALA A 29 -6.54 4.30 -5.09
N ILE A 30 -5.89 3.19 -4.72
CA ILE A 30 -6.28 1.84 -5.16
C ILE A 30 -7.71 1.52 -4.73
N LYS A 31 -8.10 1.85 -3.49
CA LYS A 31 -9.48 1.64 -3.00
C LYS A 31 -10.52 2.39 -3.85
N ARG A 32 -10.26 3.66 -4.18
CA ARG A 32 -11.13 4.42 -5.11
C ARG A 32 -11.20 3.77 -6.48
N ALA A 33 -10.10 3.16 -6.95
CA ALA A 33 -10.10 2.37 -8.18
C ALA A 33 -10.97 1.12 -8.12
N LEU A 34 -11.19 0.55 -6.94
CA LEU A 34 -12.14 -0.55 -6.75
C LEU A 34 -13.58 -0.07 -6.92
N GLU A 35 -13.86 1.18 -6.56
CA GLU A 35 -15.19 1.78 -6.53
C GLU A 35 -15.60 2.45 -7.86
N SER A 36 -14.67 2.67 -8.81
CA SER A 36 -14.92 3.33 -10.09
C SER A 36 -14.09 2.73 -11.26
N PRO A 37 -14.56 2.78 -12.52
CA PRO A 37 -13.72 2.47 -13.69
C PRO A 37 -12.69 3.60 -13.89
N LEU A 38 -11.53 3.50 -13.24
CA LEU A 38 -10.42 4.42 -13.45
C LEU A 38 -9.66 4.04 -14.71
N VAL A 39 -9.55 5.00 -15.64
CA VAL A 39 -8.67 4.92 -16.81
C VAL A 39 -7.21 5.13 -16.40
N ASP A 40 -6.92 5.81 -15.28
CA ASP A 40 -5.54 6.11 -14.86
C ASP A 40 -5.28 5.89 -13.35
N VAL A 41 -5.34 4.64 -12.90
CA VAL A 41 -5.04 4.26 -11.49
C VAL A 41 -3.63 4.69 -11.08
N LEU A 42 -2.64 4.60 -11.99
CA LEU A 42 -1.26 4.98 -11.72
C LEU A 42 -1.09 6.49 -11.49
N GLU A 43 -1.75 7.33 -12.26
CA GLU A 43 -1.69 8.79 -12.08
C GLU A 43 -2.30 9.21 -10.73
N SER A 44 -3.31 8.48 -10.25
CA SER A 44 -3.90 8.74 -8.93
C SER A 44 -3.01 8.29 -7.75
N ILE A 45 -2.02 7.42 -8.01
CA ILE A 45 -1.13 6.82 -7.01
C ILE A 45 0.21 7.56 -6.93
N ILE A 46 0.72 8.00 -8.08
CA ILE A 46 2.03 8.65 -8.19
C ILE A 46 1.77 10.15 -8.41
N PRO A 47 2.12 11.02 -7.45
CA PRO A 47 2.02 12.46 -7.65
C PRO A 47 2.77 12.88 -8.91
N GLY A 48 2.16 13.71 -9.76
CA GLY A 48 2.76 14.15 -11.03
C GLY A 48 4.04 14.97 -10.87
N ASP A 49 4.24 15.55 -9.67
CA ASP A 49 5.42 16.31 -9.24
C ASP A 49 6.44 15.47 -8.46
N ALA A 50 6.19 14.17 -8.25
CA ALA A 50 7.14 13.28 -7.59
C ALA A 50 8.42 13.13 -8.42
N ASP A 51 9.58 13.20 -7.74
CA ASP A 51 10.85 12.94 -8.39
C ASP A 51 10.95 11.49 -8.91
N THR A 52 11.85 11.25 -9.86
CA THR A 52 12.03 9.94 -10.51
C THR A 52 12.42 8.84 -9.51
N ILE A 53 13.12 9.18 -8.43
CA ILE A 53 13.57 8.22 -7.42
C ILE A 53 12.38 7.74 -6.60
N LEU A 54 11.54 8.66 -6.12
CA LEU A 54 10.32 8.37 -5.39
C LEU A 54 9.34 7.58 -6.24
N LYS A 55 9.16 7.97 -7.51
CA LYS A 55 8.34 7.23 -8.49
C LYS A 55 8.79 5.78 -8.63
N ASN A 56 10.08 5.56 -8.83
CA ASN A 56 10.64 4.21 -8.96
C ASN A 56 10.49 3.39 -7.67
N LYS A 57 10.69 4.00 -6.50
CA LYS A 57 10.45 3.34 -5.20
C LYS A 57 9.00 2.90 -5.04
N ILE A 58 8.04 3.75 -5.39
CA ILE A 58 6.60 3.41 -5.31
C ILE A 58 6.28 2.25 -6.25
N LEU A 59 6.75 2.29 -7.50
CA LEU A 59 6.53 1.22 -8.47
C LEU A 59 7.13 -0.12 -8.00
N GLN A 60 8.36 -0.09 -7.48
CA GLN A 60 9.01 -1.28 -6.93
C GLN A 60 8.28 -1.83 -5.69
N ALA A 61 7.79 -0.92 -4.84
CA ALA A 61 7.02 -1.30 -3.66
C ALA A 61 5.68 -1.95 -4.02
N LEU A 62 4.99 -1.41 -5.04
CA LEU A 62 3.77 -2.00 -5.60
C LEU A 62 4.03 -3.36 -6.22
N GLU A 63 5.11 -3.51 -7.00
CA GLU A 63 5.48 -4.78 -7.60
C GLU A 63 5.75 -5.85 -6.52
N THR A 64 6.53 -5.50 -5.49
CA THR A 64 6.79 -6.37 -4.34
C THR A 64 5.50 -6.74 -3.61
N GLY A 65 4.62 -5.76 -3.38
CA GLY A 65 3.32 -5.96 -2.74
C GLY A 65 2.42 -6.92 -3.50
N ILE A 66 2.24 -6.69 -4.81
CA ILE A 66 1.43 -7.53 -5.69
C ILE A 66 1.99 -8.97 -5.73
N HIS A 67 3.32 -9.11 -5.81
CA HIS A 67 3.97 -10.42 -5.78
C HIS A 67 3.70 -11.14 -4.45
N ALA A 68 3.99 -10.48 -3.33
CA ALA A 68 3.91 -11.07 -2.00
C ALA A 68 2.48 -11.47 -1.61
N LEU A 69 1.47 -10.72 -2.06
CA LEU A 69 0.09 -11.01 -1.71
C LEU A 69 -0.43 -12.28 -2.40
N SER A 70 0.16 -12.71 -3.52
CA SER A 70 -0.10 -14.02 -4.19
C SER A 70 -1.57 -14.35 -4.50
N ILE A 71 -2.49 -13.40 -4.31
CA ILE A 71 -3.94 -13.55 -4.53
C ILE A 71 -4.24 -13.73 -6.01
N VAL A 72 -3.31 -13.30 -6.87
CA VAL A 72 -3.49 -13.37 -8.30
C VAL A 72 -2.20 -13.71 -9.03
N GLN A 73 -1.85 -14.99 -9.03
CA GLN A 73 -0.69 -15.51 -9.77
C GLN A 73 -0.73 -15.12 -11.26
N THR A 74 -1.93 -14.96 -11.84
CA THR A 74 -2.11 -14.51 -13.23
C THR A 74 -1.61 -13.06 -13.45
N CYS A 75 -1.63 -12.20 -12.43
CA CYS A 75 -1.10 -10.85 -12.56
C CYS A 75 0.42 -10.80 -12.63
N GLN A 76 1.13 -11.82 -12.14
CA GLN A 76 2.59 -11.86 -12.19
C GLN A 76 3.12 -11.96 -13.63
N GLN A 77 2.32 -12.50 -14.55
CA GLN A 77 2.66 -12.70 -15.96
C GLN A 77 2.60 -11.42 -16.80
N GLN A 78 2.09 -10.32 -16.24
CA GLN A 78 1.99 -9.05 -16.94
C GLN A 78 3.37 -8.42 -17.15
N ALA A 79 3.61 -7.86 -18.34
CA ALA A 79 4.92 -7.37 -18.76
C ALA A 79 5.36 -6.07 -18.06
N THR A 80 4.42 -5.25 -17.59
CA THR A 80 4.69 -3.93 -16.99
C THR A 80 4.06 -3.82 -15.60
N VAL A 81 4.65 -3.00 -14.73
CA VAL A 81 4.08 -2.72 -13.38
C VAL A 81 2.66 -2.16 -13.49
N GLU A 82 2.40 -1.35 -14.50
CA GLU A 82 1.06 -0.85 -14.83
C GLU A 82 0.07 -1.96 -15.10
N ALA A 83 0.40 -2.88 -16.00
CA ALA A 83 -0.46 -4.01 -16.33
C ALA A 83 -0.64 -4.95 -15.12
N LYS A 84 0.41 -5.13 -14.29
CA LYS A 84 0.33 -5.87 -13.02
C LYS A 84 -0.67 -5.23 -12.06
N LEU A 85 -0.59 -3.90 -11.89
CA LEU A 85 -1.47 -3.15 -11.00
C LEU A 85 -2.92 -3.16 -11.50
N LEU A 86 -3.15 -2.95 -12.79
CA LEU A 86 -4.48 -3.02 -13.39
C LEU A 86 -5.10 -4.41 -13.21
N CYS A 87 -4.31 -5.46 -13.47
CA CYS A 87 -4.73 -6.83 -13.20
C CYS A 87 -5.06 -7.03 -11.72
N PHE A 88 -4.19 -6.58 -10.82
CA PHE A 88 -4.39 -6.72 -9.37
C PHE A 88 -5.69 -6.05 -8.92
N VAL A 89 -5.96 -4.82 -9.37
CA VAL A 89 -7.21 -4.10 -9.08
C VAL A 89 -8.42 -4.85 -9.64
N THR A 90 -8.33 -5.32 -10.89
CA THR A 90 -9.42 -6.05 -11.57
C THR A 90 -9.79 -7.33 -10.84
N GLU A 91 -8.80 -8.05 -10.33
CA GLU A 91 -8.99 -9.31 -9.63
C GLU A 91 -9.43 -9.09 -8.19
N LEU A 92 -8.91 -8.04 -7.55
CA LEU A 92 -9.35 -7.64 -6.22
C LEU A 92 -10.83 -7.24 -6.21
N LYS A 93 -11.35 -6.58 -7.28
CA LYS A 93 -12.78 -6.28 -7.45
C LYS A 93 -13.68 -7.52 -7.42
N LYS A 94 -13.17 -8.70 -7.79
CA LYS A 94 -13.94 -9.95 -7.81
C LYS A 94 -14.05 -10.60 -6.42
N THR A 95 -13.29 -10.10 -5.44
CA THR A 95 -13.27 -10.63 -4.07
C THR A 95 -14.30 -9.95 -3.17
N SER A 96 -14.58 -10.55 -1.99
CA SER A 96 -15.49 -9.94 -1.01
C SER A 96 -14.94 -8.63 -0.46
N PRO A 97 -15.79 -7.66 -0.07
CA PRO A 97 -15.32 -6.38 0.48
C PRO A 97 -14.40 -6.52 1.71
N ALA A 98 -14.64 -7.54 2.54
CA ALA A 98 -13.78 -7.84 3.69
C ALA A 98 -12.37 -8.28 3.25
N LEU A 99 -12.27 -9.09 2.20
CA LEU A 99 -10.99 -9.49 1.64
C LEU A 99 -10.30 -8.30 0.97
N GLN A 100 -11.02 -7.48 0.21
CA GLN A 100 -10.48 -6.25 -0.39
C GLN A 100 -9.78 -5.38 0.66
N GLU A 101 -10.43 -5.11 1.78
CA GLU A 101 -9.87 -4.29 2.86
C GLU A 101 -8.64 -4.94 3.51
N ALA A 102 -8.69 -6.25 3.81
CA ALA A 102 -7.57 -6.96 4.40
C ALA A 102 -6.32 -6.94 3.49
N VAL A 103 -6.54 -7.08 2.18
CA VAL A 103 -5.50 -7.04 1.16
C VAL A 103 -4.91 -5.65 1.03
N LEU A 104 -5.74 -4.61 0.99
CA LEU A 104 -5.27 -3.22 0.95
C LEU A 104 -4.48 -2.86 2.21
N GLN A 105 -4.92 -3.32 3.39
CA GLN A 105 -4.21 -3.08 4.63
C GLN A 105 -2.84 -3.78 4.66
N LYS A 106 -2.76 -5.01 4.13
CA LYS A 106 -1.49 -5.71 4.00
C LYS A 106 -0.59 -5.07 2.95
N LEU A 107 -1.16 -4.61 1.83
CA LEU A 107 -0.44 -3.86 0.81
C LEU A 107 0.16 -2.57 1.39
N GLN A 108 -0.61 -1.80 2.18
CA GLN A 108 -0.12 -0.61 2.87
C GLN A 108 1.11 -0.91 3.73
N SER A 109 1.08 -2.03 4.48
CA SER A 109 2.21 -2.44 5.31
C SER A 109 3.45 -2.82 4.50
N ILE A 110 3.28 -3.49 3.36
CA ILE A 110 4.39 -3.81 2.46
C ILE A 110 4.95 -2.54 1.82
N LEU A 111 4.09 -1.64 1.35
CA LEU A 111 4.50 -0.34 0.81
C LEU A 111 5.32 0.47 1.82
N LEU A 112 4.82 0.57 3.06
CA LEU A 112 5.53 1.23 4.15
C LEU A 112 6.92 0.63 4.36
N ARG A 113 7.01 -0.71 4.41
CA ARG A 113 8.28 -1.41 4.57
C ARG A 113 9.27 -1.06 3.47
N GLU A 114 8.84 -1.09 2.21
CA GLU A 114 9.72 -0.84 1.07
C GLU A 114 10.14 0.63 0.99
N LEU A 115 9.23 1.56 1.29
CA LEU A 115 9.53 3.00 1.33
C LEU A 115 10.55 3.35 2.43
N ASP A 116 10.43 2.72 3.60
CA ASP A 116 11.37 2.83 4.72
C ASP A 116 12.70 2.09 4.47
N GLY A 117 12.84 1.37 3.35
CA GLY A 117 14.07 0.64 3.04
C GLY A 117 14.27 -0.62 3.90
N ASN A 118 13.19 -1.23 4.38
CA ASN A 118 13.20 -2.53 5.07
C ASN A 118 13.99 -2.54 6.40
N THR A 119 14.05 -1.43 7.14
CA THR A 119 14.89 -1.32 8.37
C THR A 119 14.38 -2.13 9.57
N LYS A 120 13.09 -2.48 9.61
CA LYS A 120 12.42 -3.20 10.71
C LYS A 120 11.81 -4.53 10.27
N LYS A 121 11.31 -5.32 11.23
CA LYS A 121 10.58 -6.57 10.97
C LYS A 121 9.17 -6.30 10.45
N GLN A 122 8.65 -7.15 9.56
CA GLN A 122 7.33 -6.99 8.91
C GLN A 122 6.17 -6.69 9.90
N HIS A 123 6.12 -7.37 11.04
CA HIS A 123 5.02 -7.18 12.00
C HIS A 123 4.98 -5.78 12.62
N LEU A 124 6.11 -5.06 12.64
CA LEU A 124 6.16 -3.67 13.10
C LEU A 124 5.50 -2.77 12.05
N TYR A 125 5.76 -2.99 10.76
CA TYR A 125 5.05 -2.27 9.70
C TYR A 125 3.56 -2.61 9.65
N ASP A 126 3.19 -3.85 9.97
CA ASP A 126 1.79 -4.25 10.08
C ASP A 126 1.09 -3.45 11.20
N LEU A 127 1.73 -3.34 12.37
CA LEU A 127 1.25 -2.52 13.49
C LEU A 127 1.17 -1.04 13.09
N PHE A 128 2.18 -0.56 12.36
CA PHE A 128 2.28 0.84 11.99
C PHE A 128 1.23 1.27 10.96
N SER A 129 1.04 0.44 9.94
CA SER A 129 -0.05 0.57 8.96
C SER A 129 -1.42 0.61 9.66
N GLN A 130 -1.68 -0.33 10.58
CA GLN A 130 -2.92 -0.38 11.36
C GLN A 130 -3.13 0.86 12.23
N ALA A 131 -2.07 1.33 12.89
CA ALA A 131 -2.15 2.50 13.75
C ALA A 131 -2.45 3.77 12.95
N LYS A 132 -1.78 3.96 11.80
CA LYS A 132 -2.02 5.09 10.90
C LYS A 132 -3.42 5.03 10.28
N TYR A 133 -3.88 3.87 9.85
CA TYR A 133 -5.23 3.71 9.34
C TYR A 133 -6.28 4.07 10.41
N SER A 134 -6.04 3.66 11.66
CA SER A 134 -6.95 3.92 12.78
C SER A 134 -6.94 5.37 13.27
N SER A 135 -5.87 6.14 13.04
CA SER A 135 -5.76 7.53 13.47
C SER A 135 -6.42 8.54 12.52
N VAL A 136 -6.68 8.14 11.27
CA VAL A 136 -7.30 8.98 10.23
C VAL A 136 -8.84 8.78 10.16
N LYS A 137 -9.40 8.00 11.09
CA LYS A 137 -10.85 7.78 11.23
C LYS A 137 -11.52 8.83 12.12
#